data_AF-A0A7V4QC36-F1
#
_entry.id   AF-A0A7V4QC36-F1
#
_cell.length_a   1.000
_cell.length_b   1.000
_cell.length_c   1.000
_cell.angle_alpha   90.00
_cell.angle_beta   90.00
_cell.angle_gamma   90.00
#
_symmetry.space_group_name_H-M   'P 1'
#
loop_
_entity.id
_entity.type
_entity.pdbx_description
1 polymer ?
#
loop_
_entity_poly.entity_id
_entity_poly.type
_entity_poly.pdbx_seq_one_letter_code
_entity_poly.pdbx_strand_id
1 'polypeptide(L)'
;MDDIRSDKINPIELPELVSSIVEFLQPLLAPYETAIYWYLFNHSIVKTGEQYVRASNANIAKCAVSARRTGATVCDTAIKQNLSSLKEKGVISIAGDTNRSGTLYKVFIPDEIPACVEAMKLQLETLQIPVDVKKELDFYNVAENRLKVFERDSFKCHYCGKLLTRFSATLDHIQPVSKGGDNSFDNLVTACLHCNSERGNKPISDFISERES
;
A
#
# COMPACT_ATOMS: atom_id res chain seq x y z
N MET A 1 -7.10 38.48 -4.34
CA MET A 1 -8.08 37.61 -5.00
C MET A 1 -7.57 36.21 -4.77
N ASP A 2 -8.09 35.55 -3.74
CA ASP A 2 -7.63 34.25 -3.30
C ASP A 2 -7.98 33.17 -4.33
N ASP A 3 -6.95 32.43 -4.76
CA ASP A 3 -7.05 31.28 -5.63
C ASP A 3 -7.91 30.20 -4.97
N ILE A 4 -9.14 30.04 -5.45
CA ILE A 4 -9.98 28.88 -5.18
C ILE A 4 -9.32 27.70 -5.91
N ARG A 5 -8.44 26.97 -5.20
CA ARG A 5 -8.00 25.65 -5.63
C ARG A 5 -9.24 24.83 -5.95
N SER A 6 -9.30 24.28 -7.16
CA SER A 6 -10.41 23.44 -7.59
C SER A 6 -10.37 22.13 -6.81
N ASP A 7 -11.06 22.09 -5.67
CA ASP A 7 -11.29 20.91 -4.81
C ASP A 7 -12.18 19.84 -5.49
N LYS A 8 -12.02 19.64 -6.81
CA LYS A 8 -12.77 18.63 -7.57
C LYS A 8 -12.02 17.32 -7.55
N ILE A 9 -12.60 16.34 -6.87
CA ILE A 9 -12.09 14.97 -6.84
C ILE A 9 -12.30 14.35 -8.22
N ASN A 10 -11.25 13.75 -8.78
CA ASN A 10 -11.29 13.15 -10.10
C ASN A 10 -12.11 11.83 -10.04
N PRO A 11 -13.10 11.61 -10.94
CA PRO A 11 -13.86 10.36 -10.96
C PRO A 11 -13.02 9.08 -11.06
N ILE A 12 -11.80 9.18 -11.62
CA ILE A 12 -10.85 8.06 -11.74
C ILE A 12 -10.36 7.57 -10.37
N GLU A 13 -10.30 8.46 -9.37
CA GLU A 13 -9.78 8.17 -8.01
C GLU A 13 -10.87 7.60 -7.09
N LEU A 14 -12.14 7.58 -7.51
CA LEU A 14 -13.27 7.13 -6.70
C LEU A 14 -13.13 5.69 -6.18
N PRO A 15 -12.66 4.69 -6.96
CA PRO A 15 -12.51 3.32 -6.45
C PRO A 15 -11.48 3.23 -5.31
N GLU A 16 -10.35 3.91 -5.45
CA GLU A 16 -9.30 3.95 -4.43
C GLU A 16 -9.81 4.66 -3.18
N LEU A 17 -10.46 5.80 -3.35
CA LEU A 17 -11.08 6.55 -2.25
C LEU A 17 -12.14 5.72 -1.49
N VAL A 18 -12.97 4.95 -2.21
CA VAL A 18 -13.96 4.04 -1.59
C VAL A 18 -13.25 2.94 -0.80
N SER A 19 -12.16 2.38 -1.33
CA SER A 19 -11.34 1.40 -0.58
C SER A 19 -10.80 2.00 0.71
N SER A 20 -10.20 3.20 0.63
CA SER A 20 -9.66 3.88 1.81
C SER A 20 -10.73 4.24 2.84
N ILE A 21 -11.95 4.58 2.42
CA ILE A 21 -13.07 4.81 3.35
C ILE A 21 -13.41 3.52 4.11
N VAL A 22 -13.53 2.40 3.39
CA VAL A 22 -13.88 1.11 3.99
C VAL A 22 -12.79 0.63 4.94
N GLU A 23 -11.53 0.78 4.56
CA GLU A 23 -10.38 0.29 5.32
C GLU A 23 -10.07 1.16 6.54
N PHE A 24 -10.09 2.49 6.41
CA PHE A 24 -9.55 3.40 7.43
C PHE A 24 -10.60 4.23 8.17
N LEU A 25 -11.71 4.57 7.51
CA LEU A 25 -12.72 5.45 8.10
C LEU A 25 -13.87 4.66 8.76
N GLN A 26 -14.39 3.63 8.11
CA GLN A 26 -15.49 2.83 8.66
C GLN A 26 -15.21 2.23 10.05
N PRO A 27 -14.00 1.75 10.37
CA PRO A 27 -13.70 1.25 11.71
C PRO A 27 -13.84 2.30 12.83
N LEU A 28 -13.74 3.58 12.49
CA LEU A 28 -13.85 4.70 13.44
C LEU A 28 -15.31 5.14 13.66
N LEU A 29 -16.26 4.65 12.86
CA LEU A 29 -17.64 5.12 12.81
C LEU A 29 -18.63 4.09 13.34
N ALA A 30 -19.63 4.57 14.09
CA ALA A 30 -20.78 3.77 14.45
C ALA A 30 -21.67 3.50 13.21
N PRO A 31 -22.50 2.43 13.20
CA PRO A 31 -23.29 2.07 12.02
C PRO A 31 -24.18 3.20 11.47
N TYR A 32 -24.79 4.00 12.34
CA TYR A 32 -25.61 5.16 11.94
C TYR A 32 -24.76 6.33 11.42
N GLU A 33 -23.59 6.56 12.00
CA GLU A 33 -22.64 7.57 11.53
C GLU A 33 -22.12 7.23 10.13
N THR A 34 -21.78 5.95 9.90
CA THR A 34 -21.38 5.43 8.58
C THR A 34 -22.47 5.64 7.53
N ALA A 35 -23.74 5.40 7.87
CA ALA A 35 -24.85 5.63 6.96
C ALA A 35 -25.02 7.13 6.60
N ILE A 36 -24.87 8.02 7.59
CA ILE A 36 -24.93 9.47 7.37
C ILE A 36 -23.74 9.93 6.53
N TYR A 37 -22.53 9.45 6.82
CA TYR A 37 -21.33 9.76 6.05
C TYR A 37 -21.49 9.35 4.59
N TRP A 38 -21.88 8.11 4.30
CA TRP A 38 -22.09 7.64 2.92
C TRP A 38 -23.17 8.42 2.17
N TYR A 39 -24.22 8.86 2.87
CA TYR A 39 -25.23 9.74 2.29
C TYR A 39 -24.61 11.07 1.85
N LEU A 40 -23.84 11.71 2.74
CA LEU A 40 -23.17 12.98 2.44
C LEU A 40 -22.12 12.81 1.35
N PHE A 41 -21.30 11.76 1.40
CA PHE A 41 -20.29 11.40 0.40
C PHE A 41 -20.90 11.21 -1.00
N ASN A 42 -22.00 10.45 -1.10
CA ASN A 42 -22.67 10.22 -2.37
C ASN A 42 -23.29 11.52 -2.95
N HIS A 43 -23.82 12.39 -2.08
CA HIS A 43 -24.44 13.65 -2.50
C HIS A 43 -23.46 14.82 -2.68
N SER A 44 -22.20 14.65 -2.29
CA SER A 44 -21.10 15.57 -2.53
C SER A 44 -20.20 14.97 -3.61
N ILE A 45 -19.21 14.19 -3.21
CA ILE A 45 -18.08 13.74 -4.01
C ILE A 45 -18.52 12.90 -5.21
N VAL A 46 -19.42 11.92 -5.03
CA VAL A 46 -19.81 11.03 -6.14
C VAL A 46 -20.65 11.75 -7.20
N LYS A 47 -21.63 12.57 -6.78
CA LYS A 47 -22.57 13.21 -7.69
C LYS A 47 -22.07 14.53 -8.28
N THR A 48 -21.36 15.32 -7.49
CA THR A 48 -20.95 16.69 -7.85
C THR A 48 -19.45 16.81 -8.10
N GLY A 49 -18.65 15.86 -7.61
CA GLY A 49 -17.19 15.94 -7.59
C GLY A 49 -16.65 16.89 -6.52
N GLU A 50 -17.51 17.57 -5.78
CA GLU A 50 -17.13 18.55 -4.75
C GLU A 50 -17.34 17.95 -3.36
N GLN A 51 -16.54 18.39 -2.39
CA GLN A 51 -16.65 17.94 -0.99
C GLN A 51 -17.74 18.65 -0.18
N TYR A 52 -18.55 19.48 -0.82
CA TYR A 52 -19.58 20.28 -0.16
C TYR A 52 -20.97 19.77 -0.52
N VAL A 53 -21.83 19.64 0.49
CA VAL A 53 -23.22 19.23 0.30
C VAL A 53 -24.15 19.99 1.23
N ARG A 54 -25.28 20.45 0.69
CA ARG A 54 -26.36 21.01 1.49
C ARG A 54 -27.38 19.93 1.80
N ALA A 55 -27.62 19.67 3.09
CA ALA A 55 -28.53 18.63 3.53
C ALA A 55 -29.39 19.09 4.72
N SER A 56 -30.67 18.73 4.70
CA SER A 56 -31.58 18.89 5.84
C SER A 56 -31.60 17.62 6.68
N ASN A 57 -31.86 17.75 7.99
CA ASN A 57 -31.98 16.60 8.87
C ASN A 57 -33.04 15.60 8.39
N ALA A 58 -34.14 16.09 7.80
CA ALA A 58 -35.18 15.24 7.24
C ALA A 58 -34.72 14.42 6.03
N ASN A 59 -33.79 14.96 5.23
CA ASN A 59 -33.22 14.21 4.10
C ASN A 59 -32.16 13.20 4.58
N ILE A 60 -31.36 13.58 5.57
CA ILE A 60 -30.41 12.66 6.22
C ILE A 60 -31.17 11.52 6.93
N ALA A 61 -32.31 11.80 7.57
CA ALA A 61 -33.14 10.79 8.23
C ALA A 61 -33.60 9.65 7.32
N LYS A 62 -33.64 9.86 6.00
CA LYS A 62 -34.06 8.86 5.01
C LYS A 62 -32.94 7.87 4.68
N CYS A 63 -31.68 8.19 4.96
CA CYS A 63 -30.55 7.31 4.66
C CYS A 63 -30.32 6.23 5.72
N ALA A 64 -30.95 6.37 6.89
CA ALA A 64 -30.86 5.43 7.98
C ALA A 64 -32.26 4.95 8.39
N VAL A 65 -32.47 3.64 8.40
CA VAL A 65 -33.69 3.03 8.93
C VAL A 65 -33.52 2.78 10.43
N SER A 66 -34.54 3.10 11.23
CA SER A 66 -34.53 2.75 12.65
C SER A 66 -34.60 1.22 12.80
N ALA A 67 -33.83 0.65 13.73
CA ALA A 67 -33.86 -0.78 14.06
C ALA A 67 -35.23 -1.28 14.57
N ARG A 68 -36.19 -0.38 14.83
CA ARG A 68 -37.58 -0.78 15.13
C ARG A 68 -38.25 -1.27 13.85
N ARG A 69 -38.80 -2.49 13.90
CA ARG A 69 -39.45 -3.27 12.81
C ARG A 69 -40.61 -2.58 12.05
N THR A 70 -40.85 -1.29 12.23
CA THR A 70 -41.99 -0.56 11.65
C THR A 70 -41.53 0.71 10.95
N GLY A 71 -40.71 0.61 9.90
CA GLY A 71 -40.51 1.65 8.88
C GLY A 71 -40.24 3.09 9.37
N ALA A 72 -39.84 3.27 10.63
CA ALA A 72 -39.77 4.57 11.27
C ALA A 72 -38.43 5.20 10.93
N THR A 73 -38.46 6.43 10.44
CA THR A 73 -37.26 7.24 10.25
C THR A 73 -36.61 7.52 11.59
N VAL A 74 -35.28 7.73 11.58
CA VAL A 74 -34.52 8.06 12.78
C VAL A 74 -35.02 9.40 13.35
N CYS A 75 -35.12 9.50 14.68
CA CYS A 75 -35.56 10.74 15.32
C CYS A 75 -34.53 11.87 15.09
N ASP A 76 -35.03 13.10 14.93
CA ASP A 76 -34.20 14.28 14.66
C ASP A 76 -33.12 14.50 15.74
N THR A 77 -33.43 14.18 17.00
CA THR A 77 -32.49 14.26 18.11
C THR A 77 -31.32 13.30 17.94
N ALA A 78 -31.57 12.06 17.53
CA ALA A 78 -30.51 11.09 17.26
C ALA A 78 -29.67 11.51 16.05
N ILE A 79 -30.27 12.09 15.02
CA ILE A 79 -29.53 12.61 13.86
C ILE A 79 -28.58 13.72 14.29
N LYS A 80 -29.06 14.68 15.08
CA LYS A 80 -28.23 15.78 15.63
C LYS A 80 -27.07 15.25 16.48
N GLN A 81 -27.31 14.22 17.31
CA GLN A 81 -26.26 13.59 18.10
C GLN A 81 -25.20 12.93 17.21
N ASN A 82 -25.61 12.14 16.21
CA ASN A 82 -24.66 11.51 15.27
C ASN A 82 -23.90 12.54 14.44
N LEU A 83 -24.54 13.64 14.01
CA LEU A 83 -23.88 14.74 13.31
C LEU A 83 -22.87 15.48 14.21
N SER A 84 -23.16 15.65 15.49
CA SER A 84 -22.20 16.19 16.47
C SER A 84 -21.00 15.27 16.63
N SER A 85 -21.23 13.97 16.80
CA SER A 85 -20.17 12.96 16.93
C SER A 85 -19.30 12.90 15.67
N LEU A 86 -19.90 12.92 14.47
CA LEU A 86 -19.17 12.97 13.20
C LEU A 86 -18.30 14.23 13.08
N LYS A 87 -18.77 15.37 13.60
CA LYS A 87 -18.00 16.62 13.65
C LYS A 87 -16.82 16.52 14.63
N GLU A 88 -17.04 15.94 15.80
CA GLU A 88 -16.00 15.71 16.81
C GLU A 88 -14.89 14.80 16.29
N LYS A 89 -15.26 13.78 15.49
CA LYS A 89 -14.31 12.88 14.81
C LYS A 89 -13.58 13.53 13.61
N GLY A 90 -13.91 14.77 13.25
CA GLY A 90 -13.30 15.49 12.13
C GLY A 90 -13.74 14.99 10.75
N VAL A 91 -14.82 14.22 10.66
CA VAL A 91 -15.29 13.61 9.40
C VAL A 91 -16.13 14.59 8.58
N ILE A 92 -16.81 15.51 9.27
CA ILE A 92 -17.58 16.59 8.64
C ILE A 92 -17.34 17.91 9.37
N SER A 93 -17.54 19.03 8.67
CA SER A 93 -17.64 20.36 9.29
C SER A 93 -18.81 21.16 8.69
N ILE A 94 -19.30 22.15 9.44
CA ILE A 94 -20.32 23.07 8.95
C ILE A 94 -19.59 24.20 8.22
N ALA A 95 -19.81 24.32 6.91
CA ALA A 95 -19.11 25.24 6.02
C ALA A 95 -19.92 26.51 5.69
N GLY A 96 -21.11 26.70 6.29
CA GLY A 96 -21.90 27.91 6.10
C GLY A 96 -23.26 27.87 6.80
N ASP A 97 -24.05 28.92 6.59
CA ASP A 97 -25.31 29.12 7.30
C ASP A 97 -26.38 28.08 6.95
N THR A 98 -27.18 27.74 7.96
CA THR A 98 -28.40 26.93 7.81
C THR A 98 -29.51 27.77 7.19
N ASN A 99 -30.06 27.31 6.07
CA ASN A 99 -31.18 27.95 5.40
C ASN A 99 -32.32 26.95 5.17
N ARG A 100 -33.36 27.36 4.43
CA ARG A 100 -34.52 26.51 4.11
C ARG A 100 -34.17 25.21 3.36
N SER A 101 -33.07 25.18 2.62
CA SER A 101 -32.60 23.98 1.90
C SER A 101 -31.68 23.08 2.72
N GLY A 102 -31.31 23.50 3.94
CA GLY A 102 -30.54 22.69 4.90
C GLY A 102 -29.25 23.37 5.33
N THR A 103 -28.40 22.62 6.03
CA THR A 103 -27.08 23.05 6.48
C THR A 103 -26.04 22.67 5.43
N LEU A 104 -25.05 23.55 5.19
CA LEU A 104 -23.93 23.26 4.30
C LEU A 104 -22.84 22.52 5.08
N TYR A 105 -22.55 21.30 4.67
CA TYR A 105 -21.49 20.47 5.25
C TYR A 105 -20.32 20.36 4.27
N LYS A 106 -19.09 20.45 4.79
CA LYS A 106 -17.89 19.92 4.13
C LYS A 106 -17.67 18.50 4.61
N VAL A 107 -17.48 17.57 3.67
CA VAL A 107 -17.22 16.15 3.89
C VAL A 107 -15.73 15.90 3.69
N PHE A 108 -15.04 15.45 4.73
CA PHE A 108 -13.62 15.15 4.65
C PHE A 108 -13.39 13.73 4.12
N ILE A 109 -12.35 13.57 3.30
CA ILE A 109 -11.89 12.27 2.84
C ILE A 109 -10.87 11.66 3.83
N PRO A 110 -10.60 10.34 3.79
CA PRO A 110 -9.64 9.71 4.70
C PRO A 110 -8.28 10.41 4.79
N ASP A 111 -7.76 10.93 3.67
CA ASP A 111 -6.48 11.65 3.63
C ASP A 111 -6.47 12.99 4.38
N GLU A 112 -7.64 13.56 4.67
CA GLU A 112 -7.79 14.79 5.44
C GLU A 112 -8.07 14.54 6.93
N ILE A 113 -8.34 13.28 7.31
CA ILE A 113 -8.76 12.92 8.67
C ILE A 113 -7.54 12.38 9.43
N PRO A 114 -7.08 13.04 10.52
CA PRO A 114 -5.84 12.67 11.21
C PRO A 114 -5.77 11.19 11.63
N ALA A 115 -6.87 10.66 12.18
CA ALA A 115 -6.94 9.27 12.62
C ALA A 115 -6.80 8.27 11.45
N CYS A 116 -7.34 8.59 10.28
CA CYS A 116 -7.19 7.76 9.07
C CYS A 116 -5.77 7.85 8.53
N VAL A 117 -5.18 9.05 8.47
CA VAL A 117 -3.79 9.25 8.03
C VAL A 117 -2.81 8.48 8.90
N GLU A 118 -3.00 8.45 10.22
CA GLU A 118 -2.19 7.65 11.14
C GLU A 118 -2.35 6.14 10.89
N ALA A 119 -3.59 5.66 10.71
CA ALA A 119 -3.85 4.26 10.41
C ALA A 119 -3.24 3.82 9.06
N MET A 120 -3.31 4.67 8.04
CA MET A 120 -2.70 4.44 6.73
C MET A 120 -1.18 4.33 6.83
N LYS A 121 -0.52 5.20 7.61
CA LYS A 121 0.92 5.13 7.87
C LYS A 121 1.30 3.82 8.57
N LEU A 122 0.56 3.44 9.60
CA LEU A 122 0.82 2.20 10.33
C LEU A 122 0.64 0.96 9.43
N GLN A 123 -0.36 0.97 8.53
CA GLN A 123 -0.55 -0.10 7.55
C GLN A 123 0.64 -0.17 6.57
N LEU A 124 1.13 0.97 6.07
CA LEU A 124 2.33 1.01 5.22
C LEU A 124 3.59 0.49 5.94
N GLU A 125 3.74 0.78 7.23
CA GLU A 125 4.82 0.25 8.07
C GLU A 125 4.67 -1.26 8.31
N THR A 126 3.44 -1.74 8.52
CA THR A 126 3.14 -3.16 8.75
C THR A 126 3.27 -4.00 7.49
N LEU A 127 3.00 -3.43 6.32
CA LEU A 127 3.19 -4.06 5.01
C LEU A 127 4.66 -4.19 4.61
N GLN A 128 5.60 -3.61 5.37
CA GLN A 128 7.03 -3.96 5.27
C GLN A 128 7.26 -5.34 5.89
N ILE A 129 6.74 -6.38 5.24
CA ILE A 129 7.19 -7.75 5.44
C ILE A 129 8.71 -7.72 5.20
N PRO A 130 9.56 -8.24 6.10
CA PRO A 130 10.97 -8.43 5.82
C PRO A 130 11.10 -9.53 4.77
N VAL A 131 10.89 -9.18 3.52
CA VAL A 131 11.26 -10.00 2.37
C VAL A 131 12.78 -10.02 2.39
N ASP A 132 13.37 -11.20 2.57
CA ASP A 132 14.80 -11.37 2.37
C ASP A 132 15.07 -11.21 0.87
N VAL A 133 15.25 -9.96 0.45
CA VAL A 133 15.43 -9.53 -0.94
C VAL A 133 16.52 -10.36 -1.65
N LYS A 134 17.50 -10.88 -0.88
CA LYS A 134 18.56 -11.74 -1.38
C LYS A 134 18.07 -13.11 -1.85
N LYS A 135 17.02 -13.65 -1.25
CA LYS A 135 16.44 -14.96 -1.60
C LYS A 135 15.39 -14.89 -2.69
N GLU A 136 14.64 -13.80 -2.76
CA GLU A 136 13.56 -13.68 -3.75
C GLU A 136 13.97 -13.06 -5.09
N LEU A 137 15.03 -12.23 -5.12
CA LEU A 137 15.52 -11.69 -6.38
C LEU A 137 16.31 -12.73 -7.19
N ASP A 138 16.13 -12.68 -8.51
CA ASP A 138 16.96 -13.43 -9.45
C ASP A 138 18.27 -12.68 -9.71
N PHE A 139 19.36 -13.18 -9.13
CA PHE A 139 20.71 -12.65 -9.31
C PHE A 139 21.48 -13.29 -10.47
N TYR A 140 20.91 -14.24 -11.20
CA TYR A 140 21.56 -14.93 -12.31
C TYR A 140 21.11 -14.41 -13.69
N ASN A 141 19.80 -14.24 -13.89
CA ASN A 141 19.24 -13.85 -15.19
C ASN A 141 19.21 -12.32 -15.41
N VAL A 142 19.18 -11.53 -14.34
CA VAL A 142 19.12 -10.07 -14.42
C VAL A 142 20.53 -9.46 -14.35
N ALA A 143 20.98 -8.84 -15.43
CA ALA A 143 22.36 -8.34 -15.55
C ALA A 143 22.78 -7.36 -14.44
N GLU A 144 21.88 -6.47 -14.03
CA GLU A 144 22.11 -5.50 -12.95
C GLU A 144 22.31 -6.18 -11.60
N ASN A 145 21.59 -7.27 -11.35
CA ASN A 145 21.73 -8.02 -10.10
C ASN A 145 23.03 -8.84 -10.09
N ARG A 146 23.48 -9.37 -11.23
CA ARG A 146 24.77 -10.06 -11.33
C ARG A 146 25.93 -9.21 -10.84
N LEU A 147 25.91 -7.91 -11.19
CA LEU A 147 26.94 -6.96 -10.77
C LEU A 147 27.09 -6.89 -9.26
N LYS A 148 25.98 -6.97 -8.51
CA LYS A 148 26.00 -6.95 -7.03
C LYS A 148 26.76 -8.15 -6.45
N VAL A 149 26.65 -9.32 -7.09
CA VAL A 149 27.39 -10.53 -6.66
C VAL A 149 28.88 -10.37 -6.97
N PHE A 150 29.23 -9.83 -8.15
CA PHE A 150 30.62 -9.55 -8.51
C PHE A 150 31.27 -8.52 -7.58
N GLU A 151 30.54 -7.46 -7.22
CA GLU A 151 31.00 -6.44 -6.28
C GLU A 151 31.21 -7.00 -4.87
N ARG A 152 30.28 -7.84 -4.38
CA ARG A 152 30.42 -8.55 -3.11
C ARG A 152 31.72 -9.34 -3.05
N ASP A 153 32.04 -10.07 -4.12
CA ASP A 153 33.24 -10.89 -4.19
C ASP A 153 34.48 -10.11 -4.62
N SER A 154 34.40 -8.77 -4.70
CA SER A 154 35.48 -7.88 -5.13
C SER A 154 36.07 -8.25 -6.50
N PHE A 155 35.22 -8.77 -7.40
CA PHE A 155 35.61 -9.33 -8.70
C PHE A 155 36.71 -10.39 -8.61
N LYS A 156 36.81 -11.14 -7.51
CA LYS A 156 37.76 -12.26 -7.40
C LYS A 156 37.06 -13.57 -7.66
N CYS A 157 37.71 -14.44 -8.45
CA CYS A 157 37.26 -15.81 -8.60
C CYS A 157 37.27 -16.51 -7.24
N HIS A 158 36.13 -17.04 -6.81
CA HIS A 158 36.01 -17.75 -5.55
C HIS A 158 36.91 -18.99 -5.47
N TYR A 159 37.20 -19.62 -6.61
CA TYR A 159 37.96 -20.86 -6.68
C TYR A 159 39.47 -20.67 -6.73
N CYS A 160 39.96 -19.74 -7.54
CA CYS A 160 41.40 -19.56 -7.77
C CYS A 160 41.95 -18.23 -7.27
N GLY A 161 41.10 -17.37 -6.69
CA GLY A 161 41.49 -16.06 -6.18
C GLY A 161 41.88 -15.01 -7.24
N LYS A 162 41.88 -15.37 -8.53
CA LYS A 162 42.25 -14.47 -9.62
C LYS A 162 41.30 -13.28 -9.68
N LEU A 163 41.87 -12.07 -9.80
CA LEU A 163 41.12 -10.84 -10.10
C LEU A 163 40.53 -10.89 -11.52
N LEU A 164 39.25 -10.58 -11.62
CA LEU A 164 38.45 -10.59 -12.83
C LEU A 164 37.99 -9.17 -13.15
N THR A 165 37.49 -8.99 -14.36
CA THR A 165 36.81 -7.78 -14.81
C THR A 165 35.35 -8.10 -15.07
N ARG A 166 34.52 -7.07 -15.28
CA ARG A 166 33.11 -7.24 -15.68
C ARG A 166 32.91 -8.13 -16.92
N PHE A 167 33.92 -8.27 -17.77
CA PHE A 167 33.85 -9.06 -19.00
C PHE A 167 34.39 -10.48 -18.85
N SER A 168 35.18 -10.74 -17.80
CA SER A 168 35.79 -12.05 -17.55
C SER A 168 35.19 -12.78 -16.35
N ALA A 169 34.35 -12.10 -15.56
CA ALA A 169 33.61 -12.66 -14.45
C ALA A 169 32.36 -13.40 -14.94
N THR A 170 32.15 -14.60 -14.44
CA THR A 170 30.91 -15.36 -14.60
C THR A 170 30.32 -15.68 -13.23
N LEU A 171 29.04 -16.00 -13.19
CA LEU A 171 28.40 -16.50 -11.98
C LEU A 171 28.35 -18.02 -12.02
N ASP A 172 28.49 -18.60 -10.84
CA ASP A 172 28.37 -20.04 -10.63
C ASP A 172 27.54 -20.30 -9.37
N HIS A 173 26.75 -21.37 -9.38
CA HIS A 173 25.83 -21.74 -8.31
C HIS A 173 26.53 -22.64 -7.29
N ILE A 174 26.63 -22.24 -6.02
CA ILE A 174 27.20 -23.05 -4.93
C ILE A 174 26.54 -24.44 -4.91
N GLN A 175 25.21 -24.47 -4.87
CA GLN A 175 24.39 -25.66 -5.12
C GLN A 175 23.92 -25.63 -6.58
N PRO A 176 24.30 -26.60 -7.44
CA PRO A 176 23.84 -26.64 -8.83
C PRO A 176 22.30 -26.67 -8.93
N VAL A 177 21.75 -26.03 -9.97
CA VAL A 177 20.30 -26.00 -10.24
C VAL A 177 19.72 -27.41 -10.36
N SER A 178 20.46 -28.35 -10.95
CA SER A 178 20.07 -29.77 -11.07
C SER A 178 19.88 -30.48 -9.72
N LYS A 179 20.44 -29.94 -8.65
CA LYS A 179 20.30 -30.43 -7.27
C LYS A 179 19.49 -29.46 -6.38
N GLY A 180 18.65 -28.63 -6.99
CA GLY A 180 17.70 -27.75 -6.28
C GLY A 180 18.26 -26.41 -5.82
N GLY A 181 19.39 -25.96 -6.36
CA GLY A 181 19.89 -24.60 -6.11
C GLY A 181 19.04 -23.52 -6.78
N ASP A 182 18.91 -22.38 -6.12
CA ASP A 182 18.17 -21.20 -6.59
C ASP A 182 19.09 -20.11 -7.14
N ASN A 183 18.51 -19.03 -7.68
CA ASN A 183 19.26 -17.86 -8.17
C ASN A 183 19.45 -16.79 -7.08
N SER A 184 19.40 -17.19 -5.80
CA SER A 184 19.55 -16.28 -4.69
C SER A 184 20.97 -15.71 -4.63
N PHE A 185 21.10 -14.54 -4.00
CA PHE A 185 22.39 -13.90 -3.78
C PHE A 185 23.39 -14.81 -3.07
N ASP A 186 22.93 -15.59 -2.09
CA ASP A 186 23.77 -16.44 -1.25
C ASP A 186 24.16 -17.74 -1.96
N ASN A 187 23.39 -18.21 -2.93
CA ASN A 187 23.72 -19.41 -3.72
C ASN A 187 24.60 -19.10 -4.95
N LEU A 188 24.92 -17.84 -5.24
CA LEU A 188 25.75 -17.45 -6.38
C LEU A 188 27.10 -16.93 -5.93
N VAL A 189 28.15 -17.30 -6.66
CA VAL A 189 29.53 -16.82 -6.46
C VAL A 189 30.17 -16.39 -7.76
N THR A 190 31.15 -15.50 -7.67
CA THR A 190 31.96 -15.05 -8.78
C THR A 190 33.00 -16.10 -9.16
N ALA A 191 33.01 -16.53 -10.42
CA ALA A 191 33.96 -17.49 -10.95
C ALA A 191 34.60 -16.97 -12.25
N CYS A 192 35.78 -17.49 -12.59
CA CYS A 192 36.35 -17.29 -13.92
C CYS A 192 35.81 -18.37 -14.87
N LEU A 193 35.80 -18.08 -16.18
CA LEU A 193 35.32 -19.04 -17.18
C LEU A 193 36.00 -20.41 -17.07
N HIS A 194 37.31 -20.44 -16.84
CA HIS A 194 38.08 -21.68 -16.72
C HIS A 194 37.62 -22.54 -15.54
N CYS A 195 37.57 -21.98 -14.33
CA CYS A 195 37.15 -22.73 -13.14
C CYS A 195 35.68 -23.12 -13.17
N ASN A 196 34.81 -22.25 -13.70
CA ASN A 196 33.39 -22.55 -13.85
C ASN A 196 33.17 -23.72 -14.83
N SER A 197 33.87 -23.72 -15.97
CA SER A 197 33.83 -24.84 -16.93
C SER A 197 34.43 -26.14 -16.38
N GLU A 198 35.50 -26.06 -15.58
CA GLU A 198 36.15 -27.22 -14.96
C GLU A 198 35.25 -27.88 -13.90
N ARG A 199 34.54 -27.08 -13.12
CA ARG A 199 33.60 -27.56 -12.11
C ARG A 199 32.39 -28.26 -12.73
N GLY A 200 31.78 -27.65 -13.75
CA GLY A 200 30.56 -28.16 -14.37
C GLY A 200 29.42 -28.35 -13.34
N ASN A 201 28.79 -29.54 -13.34
CA ASN A 201 27.65 -29.85 -12.47
C ASN A 201 28.03 -30.42 -11.09
N LYS A 202 29.33 -30.42 -10.72
CA LYS A 202 29.78 -30.92 -9.42
C LYS A 202 29.39 -29.93 -8.29
N PRO A 203 29.01 -30.40 -7.10
CA PRO A 203 28.82 -29.52 -5.95
C PRO A 203 30.17 -28.89 -5.55
N ILE A 204 30.12 -27.70 -4.97
CA ILE A 204 31.31 -26.91 -4.64
C ILE A 204 32.28 -27.66 -3.70
N SER A 205 31.74 -28.46 -2.78
CA SER A 205 32.50 -29.23 -1.78
C SER A 205 33.51 -30.15 -2.44
N ASP A 206 33.05 -30.87 -3.46
CA ASP A 206 33.82 -31.91 -4.12
C ASP A 206 34.93 -31.25 -4.95
N PHE A 207 34.61 -30.15 -5.63
CA PHE A 207 35.57 -29.41 -6.46
C PHE A 207 36.72 -28.78 -5.65
N ILE A 208 36.43 -28.25 -4.45
CA ILE A 208 37.48 -27.68 -3.61
C ILE A 208 38.40 -28.79 -3.07
N SER A 209 37.84 -29.91 -2.61
CA SER A 209 38.62 -31.04 -2.09
C SER A 209 39.60 -31.64 -3.11
N GLU A 210 39.21 -31.70 -4.39
CA GLU A 210 40.06 -32.17 -5.50
C GLU A 210 41.27 -31.25 -5.76
N ARG A 211 41.21 -29.95 -5.40
CA ARG A 211 42.27 -28.98 -5.67
C ARG A 211 43.24 -28.77 -4.50
N GLU A 212 42.84 -29.18 -3.31
CA GLU A 212 43.68 -29.16 -2.11
C GLU A 212 44.45 -30.47 -1.89
N SER A 213 44.16 -31.50 -2.69
CA SER A 213 44.84 -32.82 -2.70
C SER A 213 46.01 -32.86 -3.68
#